data_AF-A0A7S1A317-F1
#
_entry.id   AF-A0A7S1A317-F1
#
_cell.length_a   1.000
_cell.length_b   1.000
_cell.length_c   1.000
_cell.angle_alpha   90.00
_cell.angle_beta   90.00
_cell.angle_gamma   90.00
#
_symmetry.space_group_name_H-M   'P 1'
#
loop_
_entity.id
_entity.type
_entity.pdbx_description
1 polymer ?
#
loop_
_entity_poly.entity_id
_entity_poly.type
_entity_poly.pdbx_seq_one_letter_code
_entity_poly.pdbx_strand_id
1 'polypeptide(L)'
;MFLDIHPTGAIVWKDFQRALQDGDALPVLLSLDIEVGDAGDLFTLLEQGGSAKVTAEDFLDGCLRFKGQAKNVDLVTLRSDTEKYREQLCCLMEFGQQKFA
;
A
#
# COMPACT_ATOMS: atom_id res chain seq x y z
N MET A 1 6.55 19.00 -11.91
CA MET A 1 6.72 18.56 -13.31
C MET A 1 7.80 17.48 -13.29
N PHE A 2 7.49 16.33 -12.67
CA PHE A 2 8.47 15.27 -12.32
C PHE A 2 8.26 13.97 -13.11
N LEU A 3 7.11 13.90 -13.79
CA LEU A 3 6.86 12.93 -14.83
C LEU A 3 6.94 13.75 -16.11
N ASP A 4 7.71 13.28 -17.09
CA ASP A 4 7.66 13.85 -18.43
C ASP A 4 6.28 13.48 -18.99
N ILE A 5 5.30 14.33 -18.68
CA ILE A 5 3.92 14.13 -19.07
C ILE A 5 3.95 14.26 -20.59
N HIS A 6 3.88 13.12 -21.28
CA HIS A 6 3.73 13.12 -22.72
C HIS A 6 2.55 14.03 -23.08
N PRO A 7 2.52 14.63 -24.27
CA PRO A 7 1.42 15.50 -24.70
C PRO A 7 0.01 14.84 -24.62
N THR A 8 -0.04 13.53 -24.37
CA THR A 8 -1.24 12.74 -24.10
C THR A 8 -1.66 12.66 -22.62
N GLY A 9 -0.96 13.26 -21.67
CA GLY A 9 -1.29 13.17 -20.23
C GLY A 9 -0.92 11.84 -19.57
N ALA A 10 -0.17 10.99 -20.28
CA ALA A 10 0.12 9.62 -19.87
C ALA A 10 1.55 9.46 -19.35
N ILE A 11 1.69 8.65 -18.31
CA ILE A 11 2.94 8.16 -17.76
C ILE A 11 3.22 6.81 -18.41
N VAL A 12 4.39 6.68 -19.05
CA VAL A 12 4.87 5.41 -19.58
C VAL A 12 5.78 4.75 -18.55
N TRP A 13 5.71 3.42 -18.46
CA TRP A 13 6.53 2.65 -17.53
C TRP A 13 8.04 2.98 -17.60
N LYS A 14 8.58 3.16 -18.80
CA LYS A 14 10.00 3.50 -19.00
C LYS A 14 10.38 4.83 -18.36
N ASP A 15 9.51 5.83 -18.43
CA ASP A 15 9.78 7.16 -17.88
C ASP A 15 9.55 7.18 -16.37
N PHE A 16 8.57 6.41 -15.89
CA PHE A 16 8.39 6.15 -14.46
C PHE A 16 9.60 5.42 -13.86
N GLN A 17 10.10 4.38 -14.53
CA GLN A 17 11.29 3.63 -14.11
C GLN A 17 12.54 4.50 -14.08
N ARG A 18 12.72 5.41 -15.06
CA ARG A 18 13.80 6.41 -15.02
C ARG A 18 13.64 7.36 -13.84
N ALA A 19 12.45 7.92 -13.63
CA ALA A 19 12.20 8.82 -12.49
C ALA A 19 12.40 8.13 -11.13
N LEU A 20 12.19 6.82 -11.03
CA LEU A 20 12.54 6.01 -9.86
C LEU A 20 14.07 5.85 -9.69
N GLN A 21 14.80 5.64 -10.79
CA GLN A 21 16.26 5.47 -10.78
C GLN A 21 17.01 6.78 -10.53
N ASP A 22 16.55 7.87 -11.13
CA ASP A 22 17.13 9.21 -11.00
C ASP A 22 16.75 9.86 -9.66
N GLY A 23 15.80 9.27 -8.93
CA GLY A 23 15.40 9.69 -7.60
C GLY A 23 14.34 10.79 -7.58
N ASP A 24 13.94 11.32 -8.75
CA ASP A 24 12.97 12.41 -8.88
C ASP A 24 11.56 12.04 -8.42
N ALA A 25 11.18 10.76 -8.54
CA ALA A 25 9.87 10.27 -8.08
C ALA A 25 9.84 9.93 -6.57
N LEU A 26 11.00 9.81 -5.92
CA LEU A 26 11.10 9.38 -4.52
C LEU A 26 10.38 10.31 -3.54
N PRO A 27 10.53 11.65 -3.61
CA PRO A 27 9.86 12.54 -2.66
C PRO A 27 8.33 12.45 -2.75
N VAL A 28 7.80 12.21 -3.95
CA VAL A 28 6.36 12.08 -4.18
C VAL A 28 5.85 10.75 -3.63
N LEU A 29 6.54 9.65 -3.91
CA LEU A 29 6.20 8.33 -3.37
C LEU A 29 6.27 8.31 -1.84
N LEU A 30 7.32 8.92 -1.26
CA LEU A 30 7.46 9.11 0.18
C LEU A 30 6.32 9.96 0.76
N SER A 31 5.92 11.04 0.08
CA SER A 31 4.76 11.85 0.49
C SER A 31 3.43 11.09 0.44
N LEU A 32 3.38 10.05 -0.40
CA LEU A 32 2.23 9.17 -0.58
C LEU A 32 2.30 7.91 0.29
N ASP A 33 3.37 7.73 1.09
CA ASP A 33 3.60 6.56 1.95
C ASP A 33 3.73 5.25 1.15
N ILE A 34 4.32 5.34 -0.05
CA ILE A 34 4.55 4.21 -0.96
C ILE A 34 6.03 3.88 -0.97
N GLU A 35 6.36 2.63 -0.68
CA GLU A 35 7.74 2.15 -0.80
C GLU A 35 8.14 2.05 -2.28
N VAL A 36 9.41 2.32 -2.55
CA VAL A 36 9.97 2.25 -3.92
C VAL A 36 9.84 0.84 -4.51
N GLY A 37 9.89 -0.19 -3.66
CA GLY A 37 9.65 -1.58 -4.06
C GLY A 37 8.23 -1.80 -4.57
N ASP A 38 7.24 -1.17 -3.92
CA ASP A 38 5.82 -1.34 -4.23
C ASP A 38 5.34 -0.44 -5.37
N ALA A 39 6.10 0.62 -5.69
CA ALA A 39 5.76 1.57 -6.73
C ALA A 39 5.64 0.91 -8.13
N GLY A 40 6.44 -0.13 -8.38
CA GLY A 40 6.38 -0.89 -9.63
C GLY A 40 5.12 -1.75 -9.75
N ASP A 41 4.74 -2.40 -8.65
CA ASP A 41 3.52 -3.21 -8.57
C ASP A 41 2.27 -2.33 -8.66
N LEU A 42 2.32 -1.14 -8.05
CA LEU A 42 1.25 -0.15 -8.16
C LEU A 42 1.04 0.31 -9.61
N PHE A 43 2.12 0.61 -10.33
CA PHE A 43 2.01 0.99 -11.74
C PHE A 43 1.41 -0.13 -12.58
N THR A 44 1.84 -1.38 -12.35
CA THR A 44 1.33 -2.57 -13.04
C THR A 44 -0.14 -2.82 -12.74
N LEU A 45 -0.59 -2.53 -11.51
CA LEU A 45 -1.99 -2.67 -11.10
C LEU A 45 -2.90 -1.61 -11.76
N LEU A 46 -2.38 -0.42 -12.02
CA LEU A 46 -3.12 0.68 -12.64
C LEU A 46 -3.12 0.61 -14.17
N GLU A 47 -2.17 -0.12 -14.75
CA GLU A 47 -2.05 -0.35 -16.18
C GLU A 47 -3.22 -1.22 -16.68
N GLN A 48 -4.24 -0.58 -17.27
CA GLN A 48 -5.40 -1.29 -17.82
C GLN A 48 -5.13 -1.73 -19.27
N GLY A 49 -4.94 -3.03 -19.47
CA GLY A 49 -5.08 -3.66 -20.79
C GLY A 49 -3.82 -3.74 -21.67
N GLY A 50 -2.61 -3.68 -21.10
CA GLY A 50 -1.36 -3.91 -21.84
C GLY A 50 -0.93 -2.74 -22.74
N SER A 51 -1.49 -1.54 -22.49
CA SER A 51 -1.10 -0.30 -23.14
C SER A 51 0.27 0.24 -22.69
N ALA A 52 0.79 -0.30 -21.57
CA ALA A 52 2.02 0.14 -20.90
C ALA A 52 2.02 1.64 -20.53
N LYS A 53 0.81 2.20 -20.34
CA LYS A 53 0.55 3.61 -20.07
C LYS A 53 -0.47 3.72 -18.95
N VAL A 54 -0.23 4.65 -18.04
CA VAL A 54 -1.15 5.01 -16.96
C VAL A 54 -1.36 6.52 -17.04
N THR A 55 -2.59 7.01 -16.96
CA THR A 55 -2.79 8.46 -16.95
C THR A 55 -2.29 9.05 -15.63
N ALA A 56 -1.88 10.32 -15.62
CA ALA A 56 -1.46 10.96 -14.37
C ALA A 56 -2.57 10.95 -13.31
N GLU A 57 -3.83 11.05 -13.72
CA GLU A 57 -5.01 10.98 -12.84
C GLU A 57 -5.16 9.58 -12.24
N ASP A 58 -5.13 8.53 -13.06
CA ASP A 58 -5.21 7.13 -12.59
C ASP A 58 -4.05 6.79 -11.65
N PHE A 59 -2.85 7.31 -11.92
CA PHE A 59 -1.68 7.12 -11.07
C PHE A 59 -1.90 7.73 -9.68
N LEU A 60 -2.37 8.98 -9.62
CA LEU A 60 -2.64 9.67 -8.36
C LEU A 60 -3.80 9.02 -7.59
N ASP A 61 -4.90 8.69 -8.26
CA ASP A 61 -6.03 7.99 -7.64
C ASP A 61 -5.62 6.60 -7.15
N GLY A 62 -4.79 5.90 -7.91
CA GLY A 62 -4.19 4.63 -7.52
C GLY A 62 -3.35 4.73 -6.26
N CYS A 63 -2.46 5.72 -6.18
CA CYS A 63 -1.68 5.99 -4.98
C CYS A 63 -2.57 6.29 -3.75
N LEU A 64 -3.61 7.11 -3.94
CA LEU A 64 -4.56 7.46 -2.87
C LEU A 64 -5.39 6.25 -2.41
N ARG A 65 -5.80 5.38 -3.33
CA ARG A 65 -6.52 4.13 -3.02
C ARG A 65 -5.64 3.08 -2.36
N PHE A 66 -4.38 2.98 -2.77
CA PHE A 66 -3.41 2.07 -2.18
C PHE A 66 -3.18 2.43 -0.69
N LYS A 67 -3.03 3.72 -0.40
CA LYS A 67 -2.99 4.27 0.97
C LYS A 67 -4.26 3.99 1.79
N GLY A 68 -5.42 3.86 1.15
CA GLY A 68 -6.71 3.63 1.79
C GLY A 68 -7.05 2.16 2.08
N GLN A 69 -6.55 1.21 1.31
CA GLN A 69 -6.96 -0.21 1.38
C GLN A 69 -6.17 -1.04 2.39
N ALA A 70 -4.87 -0.76 2.61
CA ALA A 70 -4.06 -1.47 3.60
C ALA A 70 -4.38 -1.10 5.08
N LYS A 71 -5.20 -0.06 5.33
CA LYS A 71 -5.42 0.44 6.70
C LYS A 71 -6.69 -0.05 7.39
N ASN A 72 -7.68 -0.62 6.70
CA ASN A 72 -8.95 -0.93 7.37
C ASN A 72 -9.17 -2.41 7.66
N VAL A 73 -8.96 -3.30 6.69
CA VAL A 73 -9.27 -4.73 6.89
C VAL A 73 -8.23 -5.40 7.77
N ASP A 74 -6.96 -5.10 7.58
CA ASP A 74 -5.87 -5.68 8.36
C ASP A 74 -5.90 -5.20 9.81
N LEU A 75 -6.26 -3.93 10.05
CA LEU A 75 -6.45 -3.40 11.41
C LEU A 75 -7.68 -4.01 12.10
N VAL A 76 -8.79 -4.18 11.36
CA VAL A 76 -9.99 -4.84 11.91
C VAL A 76 -9.70 -6.30 12.23
N THR A 77 -8.93 -6.99 11.40
CA THR A 77 -8.54 -8.39 11.61
C THR A 77 -7.58 -8.53 12.79
N LEU A 78 -6.54 -7.70 12.84
CA LEU A 78 -5.59 -7.66 13.95
C LEU A 78 -6.29 -7.35 15.29
N ARG A 79 -7.24 -6.42 15.28
CA ARG A 79 -8.07 -6.11 16.46
C ARG A 79 -8.90 -7.32 16.88
N SER A 80 -9.56 -7.97 15.93
CA SER A 80 -10.38 -9.15 16.18
C SER A 80 -9.56 -10.29 16.78
N ASP A 81 -8.34 -10.49 16.29
CA ASP A 81 -7.45 -11.54 16.80
C ASP A 81 -6.86 -11.18 18.16
N THR A 82 -6.55 -9.90 18.39
CA THR A 82 -6.13 -9.40 19.71
C THR A 82 -7.21 -9.60 20.77
N GLU A 83 -8.48 -9.36 20.43
CA GLU A 83 -9.62 -9.59 21.33
C GLU A 83 -9.77 -11.08 21.68
N LYS A 84 -9.66 -11.98 20.68
CA LYS A 84 -9.69 -13.44 20.90
C LYS A 84 -8.55 -13.92 21.80
N TYR A 85 -7.32 -13.47 21.56
CA TYR A 85 -6.18 -13.88 22.38
C TYR A 85 -6.32 -13.39 23.82
N ARG A 86 -6.86 -12.19 24.03
CA ARG A 86 -7.14 -11.68 25.38
C ARG A 86 -8.12 -12.57 26.14
N GLU A 87 -9.20 -13.00 25.49
CA GLU A 87 -10.19 -13.89 26.09
C GLU A 87 -9.59 -15.26 26.44
N GLN A 88 -8.82 -15.85 25.51
CA GLN A 88 -8.13 -17.11 25.74
C GLN A 88 -7.15 -17.03 26.92
N LEU A 89 -6.41 -15.91 27.03
CA LEU A 89 -5.50 -15.67 28.15
C LEU A 89 -6.25 -15.50 29.48
N CYS A 90 -7.39 -14.80 29.51
CA CYS A 90 -8.22 -14.71 30.70
C CYS A 90 -8.68 -16.10 31.17
N CYS A 91 -9.23 -16.92 30.27
CA CYS A 91 -9.64 -18.28 30.59
C CYS A 91 -8.48 -19.13 31.10
N LEU A 92 -7.29 -19.00 30.49
CA LEU A 92 -6.09 -19.72 30.92
C LEU A 92 -5.65 -19.30 32.34
N MET A 93 -5.70 -18.01 32.64
CA MET A 93 -5.35 -17.50 33.97
C MET A 93 -6.32 -17.99 35.05
N GLU A 94 -7.64 -17.98 34.76
CA GLU A 94 -8.66 -18.51 35.67
C GLU A 94 -8.44 -20.01 35.94
N PHE A 95 -8.17 -20.79 34.90
CA PHE A 95 -7.85 -22.21 35.05
C PHE A 95 -6.57 -22.43 35.86
N GLY A 96 -5.53 -21.62 35.63
CA GLY A 96 -4.29 -21.67 36.40
C GLY A 96 -4.51 -21.36 37.88
N GLN A 97 -5.29 -20.33 38.20
CA GLN A 97 -5.63 -19.99 39.59
C GLN A 97 -6.43 -21.12 40.27
N GLN A 98 -7.38 -21.75 39.57
CA GLN A 98 -8.18 -22.84 40.14
C GLN A 98 -7.38 -24.13 40.37
N LYS A 99 -6.36 -24.40 39.54
CA LYS A 99 -5.57 -25.63 39.61
C LYS A 99 -4.36 -25.55 40.56
N PHE A 100 -3.87 -24.35 40.85
CA PHE A 100 -2.67 -24.13 41.64
C PHE A 100 -2.89 -23.29 42.92
N ALA A 101 -4.15 -23.00 43.28
CA ALA A 101 -4.58 -22.56 44.61
C ALA A 101 -5.14 -23.76 45.40
#